data_AF-A0A972D4B4-F1
#
_entry.id   AF-A0A972D4B4-F1
#
_cell.length_a   1.000
_cell.length_b   1.000
_cell.length_c   1.000
_cell.angle_alpha   90.00
_cell.angle_beta   90.00
_cell.angle_gamma   90.00
#
_symmetry.space_group_name_H-M   'P 1'
#
loop_
_entity.id
_entity.type
_entity.pdbx_description
1 polymer ?
#
loop_
_entity_poly.entity_id
_entity_poly.type
_entity_poly.pdbx_seq_one_letter_code
_entity_poly.pdbx_strand_id
1 'polypeptide(L)'
;MLTLENRIREVYAHPIGRDLIKKILLQKGLPDRVVTNPLVSRVKLKQLPFLTRGYVDQGLLETLLLILNGEPDQSCPAGDDPVRPAWWKEAVFYQIYPRSFKDSNGDGIGDLRGIIEKLDYLKELGVDAIWLSPVYDSPNDDNGYDIRDYHKIMTEFGRMDDFDQLLREVHARGMKLIMDLVINHTSDEHEWFQKALAEPDSKYGSYYLFRDTPNNWTSLFGGSAWNYCPERNQYVLHLFSKKQIDLNWENP
;
A
#
# COMPACT_ATOMS: atom_id res chain seq x y z
N MET A 1 2.54 -25.81 16.72
CA MET A 1 3.22 -24.53 17.02
C MET A 1 4.68 -24.66 16.61
N LEU A 2 5.14 -23.80 15.71
CA LEU A 2 6.53 -23.71 15.26
C LEU A 2 7.40 -23.03 16.33
N THR A 3 8.66 -23.41 16.40
CA THR A 3 9.68 -22.95 17.35
C THR A 3 11.03 -22.80 16.66
N LEU A 4 12.02 -22.21 17.34
CA LEU A 4 13.38 -22.10 16.85
C LEU A 4 14.09 -23.46 16.60
N GLU A 5 13.53 -24.56 17.11
CA GLU A 5 14.03 -25.92 16.89
C GLU A 5 13.56 -26.53 15.56
N ASN A 6 12.52 -25.97 14.94
CA ASN A 6 12.03 -26.42 13.64
C ASN A 6 13.05 -26.11 12.54
N ARG A 7 12.98 -26.89 11.46
CA ARG A 7 13.85 -26.76 10.29
C ARG A 7 13.25 -25.84 9.24
N ILE A 8 14.09 -25.28 8.38
CA ILE A 8 13.65 -24.43 7.25
C ILE A 8 12.53 -25.09 6.44
N ARG A 9 12.62 -26.40 6.15
CA ARG A 9 11.59 -27.13 5.39
C ARG A 9 10.21 -27.14 6.06
N GLU A 10 10.16 -27.12 7.39
CA GLU A 10 8.91 -27.16 8.14
C GLU A 10 8.21 -25.79 8.07
N VAL A 11 9.00 -24.71 8.13
CA VAL A 11 8.50 -23.35 7.86
C VAL A 11 8.07 -23.20 6.41
N TYR A 12 8.86 -23.70 5.46
CA TYR A 12 8.59 -23.59 4.01
C TYR A 12 7.38 -24.43 3.53
N ALA A 13 6.96 -25.41 4.34
CA ALA A 13 5.75 -26.17 4.09
C ALA A 13 4.49 -25.34 4.34
N HIS A 14 4.54 -24.38 5.27
CA HIS A 14 3.46 -23.44 5.56
C HIS A 14 3.30 -22.42 4.41
N PRO A 15 2.08 -22.09 3.92
CA PRO A 15 1.88 -21.11 2.85
C PRO A 15 2.50 -19.75 3.17
N ILE A 16 2.13 -19.17 4.32
CA ILE A 16 2.72 -17.91 4.81
C ILE A 16 4.24 -18.03 5.01
N GLY A 17 4.72 -19.14 5.56
CA GLY A 17 6.15 -19.36 5.79
C GLY A 17 6.95 -19.43 4.49
N ARG A 18 6.37 -20.02 3.44
CA ARG A 18 6.93 -20.04 2.08
C ARG A 18 7.05 -18.63 1.51
N ASP A 19 6.01 -17.81 1.62
CA ASP A 19 6.00 -16.45 1.06
C ASP A 19 6.99 -15.54 1.80
N LEU A 20 7.04 -15.63 3.13
CA LEU A 20 8.02 -14.90 3.94
C LEU A 20 9.46 -15.28 3.57
N ILE A 21 9.76 -16.59 3.46
CA ILE A 21 11.10 -17.06 3.06
C ILE A 21 11.43 -16.56 1.65
N LYS A 22 10.49 -16.64 0.70
CA LYS A 22 10.70 -16.14 -0.67
C LYS A 22 10.98 -14.65 -0.69
N LYS A 23 10.28 -13.85 0.11
CA LYS A 23 10.52 -12.41 0.22
C LYS A 23 11.92 -12.10 0.76
N ILE A 24 12.40 -12.83 1.76
CA ILE A 24 13.77 -12.73 2.29
C ILE A 24 14.80 -13.07 1.21
N LEU A 25 14.56 -14.12 0.41
CA LEU A 25 15.44 -14.51 -0.69
C LEU A 25 15.46 -13.45 -1.80
N LEU A 26 14.29 -12.93 -2.19
CA LEU A 26 14.15 -11.90 -3.21
C LEU A 26 14.90 -10.62 -2.84
N GLN A 27 14.74 -10.14 -1.59
CA GLN A 27 15.48 -8.98 -1.08
C GLN A 27 17.00 -9.15 -1.12
N LYS A 28 17.48 -10.40 -1.24
CA LYS A 28 18.90 -10.72 -1.34
C LYS A 28 19.35 -11.17 -2.73
N GLY A 29 18.46 -11.15 -3.72
CA GLY A 29 18.76 -11.70 -5.04
C GLY A 29 19.16 -13.18 -4.99
N LEU A 30 18.71 -13.91 -3.97
CA LEU A 30 18.96 -15.33 -3.82
C LEU A 30 17.87 -16.14 -4.53
N PRO A 31 18.22 -17.21 -5.26
CA PRO A 31 17.22 -18.04 -5.93
C PRO A 31 16.53 -19.00 -4.95
N ASP A 32 15.26 -19.34 -5.21
CA ASP A 32 14.44 -20.27 -4.42
C ASP A 32 15.13 -21.62 -4.15
N ARG A 33 16.00 -22.07 -5.06
CA ARG A 33 16.78 -23.31 -4.92
C ARG A 33 17.66 -23.36 -3.67
N VAL A 34 17.98 -22.20 -3.06
CA VAL A 34 18.77 -22.13 -1.82
C VAL A 34 18.05 -22.84 -0.68
N VAL A 35 16.75 -22.61 -0.51
CA VAL A 35 15.99 -23.15 0.62
C VAL A 35 15.37 -24.53 0.33
N THR A 36 15.23 -24.90 -0.94
CA THR A 36 14.82 -26.24 -1.35
C THR A 36 16.00 -27.23 -1.43
N ASN A 37 17.25 -26.76 -1.29
CA ASN A 37 18.42 -27.62 -1.21
C ASN A 37 18.33 -28.61 -0.01
N PRO A 38 18.62 -29.90 -0.18
CA PRO A 38 18.50 -30.91 0.89
C PRO A 38 19.31 -30.62 2.16
N LEU A 39 20.43 -29.90 2.06
CA LEU A 39 21.26 -29.54 3.20
C LEU A 39 20.68 -28.33 3.93
N VAL A 40 20.37 -27.26 3.19
CA VAL A 40 19.83 -26.01 3.74
C VAL A 40 18.45 -26.23 4.34
N SER A 41 17.57 -26.94 3.65
CA SER A 41 16.21 -27.25 4.11
C SER A 41 16.15 -27.97 5.47
N ARG A 42 17.25 -28.63 5.88
CA ARG A 42 17.37 -29.35 7.16
C ARG A 42 17.96 -28.50 8.29
N VAL A 43 18.48 -27.31 8.01
CA VAL A 43 19.02 -26.39 9.02
C VAL A 43 17.92 -25.97 9.99
N LYS A 44 18.23 -25.95 11.29
CA LYS A 44 17.31 -25.45 12.33
C LYS A 44 17.30 -23.92 12.33
N LEU A 45 16.14 -23.32 12.60
CA LEU A 45 16.01 -21.86 12.60
C LEU A 45 17.01 -21.18 13.55
N LYS A 46 17.24 -21.72 14.75
CA LYS A 46 18.23 -21.18 15.70
C LYS A 46 19.68 -21.10 15.17
N GLN A 47 20.00 -21.81 14.10
CA GLN A 47 21.33 -21.80 13.49
C GLN A 47 21.47 -20.70 12.43
N LEU A 48 20.35 -20.09 11.99
CA LEU A 48 20.36 -19.07 10.95
C LEU A 48 21.09 -17.78 11.34
N PRO A 49 21.02 -17.27 12.57
CA PRO A 49 21.80 -16.09 12.95
C PRO A 49 23.30 -16.29 12.76
N PHE A 50 23.80 -17.49 13.08
CA PHE A 50 25.20 -17.83 12.86
C PHE A 50 25.53 -18.01 11.37
N LEU A 51 24.75 -18.81 10.65
CA LEU A 51 25.01 -19.15 9.24
C LEU A 51 24.86 -17.97 8.29
N THR A 52 24.00 -17.02 8.63
CA THR A 52 23.76 -15.82 7.84
C THR A 52 24.56 -14.61 8.34
N ARG A 53 25.47 -14.81 9.31
CA ARG A 53 26.30 -13.75 9.93
C ARG A 53 25.46 -12.59 10.46
N GLY A 54 24.35 -12.90 11.14
CA GLY A 54 23.44 -11.95 11.75
C GLY A 54 22.40 -11.35 10.82
N TYR A 55 22.37 -11.73 9.53
CA TYR A 55 21.36 -11.21 8.60
C TYR A 55 19.94 -11.70 8.92
N VAL A 56 19.80 -12.99 9.25
CA VAL A 56 18.59 -13.52 9.85
C VAL A 56 18.83 -13.59 11.34
N ASP A 57 18.53 -12.51 12.04
CA ASP A 57 18.74 -12.42 13.48
C ASP A 57 17.62 -13.11 14.28
N GLN A 58 17.78 -13.12 15.60
CA GLN A 58 16.81 -13.76 16.48
C GLN A 58 15.47 -13.03 16.47
N GLY A 59 15.45 -11.69 16.36
CA GLY A 59 14.22 -10.90 16.34
C GLY A 59 13.37 -11.18 15.10
N LEU A 60 14.00 -11.31 13.93
CA LEU A 60 13.33 -11.70 12.69
C LEU A 60 12.72 -13.10 12.81
N LEU A 61 13.45 -14.05 13.40
CA LEU A 61 12.96 -15.41 13.61
C LEU A 61 11.80 -15.47 14.60
N GLU A 62 11.88 -14.72 15.70
CA GLU A 62 10.80 -14.61 16.67
C GLU A 62 9.55 -13.99 16.05
N THR A 63 9.71 -12.94 15.25
CA THR A 63 8.61 -12.31 14.50
C THR A 63 7.99 -13.29 13.51
N LEU A 64 8.81 -14.02 12.76
CA LEU A 64 8.35 -15.03 11.82
C LEU A 64 7.56 -16.13 12.54
N LEU A 65 8.06 -16.61 13.68
CA LEU A 65 7.36 -17.62 14.48
C LEU A 65 6.08 -17.07 15.10
N LEU A 66 6.06 -15.80 15.52
CA LEU A 66 4.85 -15.13 16.01
C LEU A 66 3.76 -15.11 14.93
N ILE A 67 4.10 -14.67 13.71
CA ILE A 67 3.16 -14.62 12.58
C ILE A 67 2.64 -16.02 12.26
N LEU A 68 3.52 -17.01 12.09
CA LEU A 68 3.12 -18.36 11.68
C LEU A 68 2.35 -19.13 12.76
N ASN A 69 2.53 -18.78 14.04
CA ASN A 69 1.74 -19.36 15.11
C ASN A 69 0.44 -18.60 15.37
N GLY A 70 0.36 -17.33 14.98
CA GLY A 70 -0.84 -16.50 15.05
C GLY A 70 -1.82 -16.76 13.91
N GLU A 71 -1.33 -17.19 12.75
CA GLU A 71 -2.12 -17.49 11.57
C GLU A 71 -2.26 -19.01 11.39
N PRO A 72 -3.30 -19.66 11.95
CA PRO A 72 -3.50 -21.08 11.75
C PRO A 72 -3.73 -21.37 10.26
N ASP A 73 -2.96 -22.30 9.69
CA ASP A 73 -3.17 -22.90 8.36
C ASP A 73 -4.37 -23.86 8.35
N GLN A 74 -5.45 -23.45 9.02
CA GLN A 74 -6.75 -24.08 8.94
C GLN A 74 -7.63 -23.09 8.21
N SER A 75 -8.28 -23.52 7.13
CA SER A 75 -9.43 -22.78 6.66
C SER A 75 -10.37 -22.61 7.85
N CYS A 76 -10.74 -21.37 8.18
CA CYS A 76 -11.86 -21.16 9.08
C CYS A 76 -12.97 -22.08 8.58
N PRO A 77 -13.46 -23.04 9.39
CA PRO A 77 -14.59 -23.85 8.97
C PRO A 77 -15.64 -22.84 8.56
N ALA A 78 -16.14 -22.95 7.32
CA ALA A 78 -17.23 -22.11 6.89
C ALA A 78 -18.30 -22.30 7.95
N GLY A 79 -18.57 -21.27 8.75
CA GLY A 79 -19.62 -21.37 9.75
C GLY A 79 -20.88 -21.83 9.04
N ASP A 80 -21.71 -22.64 9.70
CA ASP A 80 -23.03 -23.02 9.15
C ASP A 80 -23.95 -21.79 8.99
N ASP A 81 -23.49 -20.60 9.37
CA ASP A 81 -24.15 -19.32 9.10
C ASP A 81 -24.34 -19.14 7.59
N PRO A 82 -25.58 -18.92 7.12
CA PRO A 82 -25.84 -18.66 5.72
C PRO A 82 -25.09 -17.41 5.28
N VAL A 83 -24.47 -17.46 4.09
CA VAL A 83 -23.81 -16.30 3.49
C VAL A 83 -24.83 -15.17 3.40
N ARG A 84 -24.65 -14.12 4.21
CA ARG A 84 -25.52 -12.95 4.18
C ARG A 84 -25.28 -12.20 2.87
N PRO A 85 -26.29 -12.08 1.98
CA PRO A 85 -26.17 -11.32 0.75
C PRO A 85 -25.82 -9.86 1.07
N ALA A 86 -24.97 -9.28 0.23
CA ALA A 86 -24.62 -7.87 0.30
C ALA A 86 -24.14 -7.45 -1.08
N TRP A 87 -24.50 -6.25 -1.53
CA TRP A 87 -24.22 -5.81 -2.89
C TRP A 87 -22.74 -5.98 -3.28
N TRP A 88 -21.81 -5.68 -2.36
CA TRP A 88 -20.36 -5.74 -2.60
C TRP A 88 -19.81 -7.17 -2.65
N LYS A 89 -20.55 -8.18 -2.17
CA LYS A 89 -20.15 -9.59 -2.26
C LYS A 89 -20.45 -10.19 -3.63
N GLU A 90 -21.40 -9.60 -4.35
CA GLU A 90 -21.97 -10.13 -5.60
C GLU A 90 -21.68 -9.21 -6.79
N ALA A 91 -21.13 -8.01 -6.55
CA ALA A 91 -20.85 -7.00 -7.55
C ALA A 91 -19.67 -7.35 -8.45
N VAL A 92 -19.80 -7.03 -9.73
CA VAL A 92 -18.69 -6.96 -10.68
C VAL A 92 -18.02 -5.59 -10.58
N PHE A 93 -16.76 -5.58 -10.13
CA PHE A 93 -15.96 -4.36 -10.00
C PHE A 93 -15.15 -4.08 -11.26
N TYR A 94 -15.08 -2.81 -11.65
CA TYR A 94 -14.22 -2.32 -12.72
C TYR A 94 -13.31 -1.22 -12.19
N GLN A 95 -11.99 -1.46 -12.20
CA GLN A 95 -11.03 -0.44 -11.85
C GLN A 95 -10.76 0.47 -13.04
N ILE A 96 -10.85 1.77 -12.83
CA ILE A 96 -10.45 2.78 -13.80
C ILE A 96 -9.15 3.42 -13.31
N TYR A 97 -8.19 3.50 -14.22
CA TYR A 97 -7.01 4.35 -14.09
C TYR A 97 -7.26 5.63 -14.91
N PRO A 98 -7.69 6.75 -14.27
CA PRO A 98 -8.28 7.90 -14.96
C PRO A 98 -7.39 8.46 -16.06
N ARG A 99 -6.10 8.64 -15.75
CA ARG A 99 -5.08 9.21 -16.64
C ARG A 99 -4.96 8.51 -18.01
N SER A 100 -5.37 7.25 -18.12
CA SER A 100 -5.22 6.46 -19.35
C SER A 100 -6.53 5.85 -19.86
N PHE A 101 -7.68 6.23 -19.28
CA PHE A 101 -8.95 5.63 -19.66
C PHE A 101 -9.57 6.31 -20.88
N LYS A 102 -9.88 7.61 -20.78
CA LYS A 102 -10.46 8.40 -21.88
C LYS A 102 -10.20 9.88 -21.66
N ASP A 103 -9.50 10.50 -22.62
CA ASP A 103 -9.32 11.95 -22.74
C ASP A 103 -10.54 12.56 -23.45
N SER A 104 -11.13 13.61 -22.88
CA SER A 104 -12.27 14.35 -23.44
C SER A 104 -11.91 15.71 -24.04
N ASN A 105 -10.72 16.24 -23.76
CA ASN A 105 -10.34 17.61 -24.07
C ASN A 105 -9.18 17.71 -25.10
N GLY A 106 -8.50 16.59 -25.39
CA GLY A 106 -7.43 16.47 -26.38
C GLY A 106 -6.02 16.81 -25.85
N ASP A 107 -5.81 16.90 -24.54
CA ASP A 107 -4.50 17.17 -23.93
C ASP A 107 -3.62 15.91 -23.79
N GLY A 108 -4.16 14.72 -24.11
CA GLY A 108 -3.46 13.45 -24.03
C GLY A 108 -3.57 12.74 -22.67
N ILE A 109 -4.31 13.30 -21.72
CA ILE A 109 -4.54 12.76 -20.38
C ILE A 109 -6.02 12.42 -20.22
N GLY A 110 -6.32 11.22 -19.73
CA GLY A 110 -7.69 10.85 -19.41
C GLY A 110 -8.25 11.63 -18.22
N ASP A 111 -9.53 11.98 -18.28
CA ASP A 111 -10.17 12.91 -17.35
C ASP A 111 -11.57 12.44 -16.90
N LEU A 112 -12.17 13.12 -15.92
CA LEU A 112 -13.46 12.71 -15.35
C LEU A 112 -14.61 12.78 -16.36
N ARG A 113 -14.58 13.72 -17.31
CA ARG A 113 -15.61 13.83 -18.36
C ARG A 113 -15.50 12.69 -19.35
N GLY A 114 -14.28 12.27 -19.68
CA GLY A 114 -14.04 11.08 -20.47
C GLY A 114 -14.55 9.81 -19.80
N ILE A 115 -14.48 9.71 -18.47
CA ILE A 115 -15.14 8.62 -17.72
C ILE A 115 -16.66 8.71 -17.86
N ILE A 116 -17.24 9.90 -17.67
CA ILE A 116 -18.69 10.13 -17.82
C ILE A 116 -19.19 9.67 -19.20
N GLU A 117 -18.47 9.99 -20.28
CA GLU A 117 -18.78 9.58 -21.66
C GLU A 117 -18.85 8.05 -21.86
N LYS A 118 -18.24 7.27 -20.97
CA LYS A 118 -18.13 5.81 -21.08
C LYS A 118 -18.96 5.05 -20.05
N LEU A 119 -19.75 5.72 -19.24
CA LEU A 119 -20.59 5.04 -18.25
C LEU A 119 -21.63 4.09 -18.86
N ASP A 120 -22.17 4.42 -20.04
CA ASP A 120 -23.09 3.52 -20.74
C ASP A 120 -22.39 2.25 -21.24
N TYR A 121 -21.16 2.38 -21.72
CA TYR A 121 -20.32 1.23 -22.08
C TYR A 121 -20.04 0.32 -20.87
N LEU A 122 -19.69 0.91 -19.72
CA LEU A 122 -19.44 0.14 -18.50
C LEU A 122 -20.72 -0.55 -18.01
N LYS A 123 -21.87 0.12 -18.16
CA LYS A 123 -23.16 -0.48 -17.79
C LYS A 123 -23.52 -1.64 -18.72
N GLU A 124 -23.33 -1.50 -20.02
CA GLU A 124 -23.57 -2.56 -21.01
C GLU A 124 -22.65 -3.77 -20.77
N LEU A 125 -21.41 -3.52 -20.35
CA LEU A 125 -20.46 -4.57 -19.96
C LEU A 125 -20.92 -5.39 -18.74
N GLY A 126 -21.85 -4.86 -17.93
CA GLY A 126 -22.37 -5.51 -16.73
C GLY A 126 -21.62 -5.12 -15.45
N VAL A 127 -20.99 -3.94 -15.40
CA VAL A 127 -20.32 -3.43 -14.21
C VAL A 127 -21.35 -2.99 -13.16
N ASP A 128 -21.13 -3.37 -11.90
CA ASP A 128 -21.94 -2.96 -10.75
C ASP A 128 -21.26 -1.86 -9.93
N ALA A 129 -19.92 -1.85 -9.90
CA ALA A 129 -19.15 -0.87 -9.14
C ALA A 129 -17.86 -0.46 -9.87
N ILE A 130 -17.57 0.84 -9.83
CA ILE A 130 -16.35 1.43 -10.38
C ILE A 130 -15.43 1.76 -9.21
N TRP A 131 -14.17 1.34 -9.28
CA TRP A 131 -13.09 1.81 -8.41
C TRP A 131 -12.20 2.78 -9.19
N LEU A 132 -12.13 4.03 -8.76
CA LEU A 132 -11.22 5.01 -9.32
C LEU A 132 -9.88 4.95 -8.60
N SER A 133 -8.79 4.78 -9.34
CA SER A 133 -7.45 5.17 -8.85
C SER A 133 -7.47 6.67 -8.48
N PRO A 134 -6.52 7.19 -7.67
CA PRO A 134 -6.60 8.52 -7.08
C PRO A 134 -6.89 9.65 -8.09
N VAL A 135 -7.86 10.50 -7.76
CA VAL A 135 -8.22 11.70 -8.55
C VAL A 135 -8.05 13.00 -7.78
N TYR A 136 -7.50 12.95 -6.56
CA TYR A 136 -7.28 14.11 -5.71
C TYR A 136 -6.16 15.00 -6.25
N ASP A 137 -6.10 16.26 -5.79
CA ASP A 137 -4.98 17.15 -6.12
C ASP A 137 -3.64 16.53 -5.70
N SER A 138 -2.71 16.49 -6.65
CA SER A 138 -1.42 15.83 -6.50
C SER A 138 -0.38 16.44 -7.46
N PRO A 139 0.90 16.51 -7.06
CA PRO A 139 2.02 16.85 -7.94
C PRO A 139 2.34 15.79 -9.00
N ASN A 140 1.73 14.59 -8.93
CA ASN A 140 1.95 13.45 -9.82
C ASN A 140 3.37 12.87 -9.79
N ASP A 141 4.06 12.90 -8.65
CA ASP A 141 5.31 12.16 -8.48
C ASP A 141 5.10 10.64 -8.56
N ASP A 142 3.92 10.18 -8.13
CA ASP A 142 3.44 8.80 -8.25
C ASP A 142 2.01 8.77 -8.81
N ASN A 143 1.74 9.59 -9.85
CA ASN A 143 0.49 9.64 -10.61
C ASN A 143 -0.79 9.70 -9.74
N GLY A 144 -0.79 10.50 -8.66
CA GLY A 144 -1.95 10.73 -7.81
C GLY A 144 -1.89 10.05 -6.45
N TYR A 145 -0.97 9.11 -6.22
CA TYR A 145 -0.76 8.49 -4.91
C TYR A 145 0.00 9.43 -3.94
N ASP A 146 0.65 10.49 -4.43
CA ASP A 146 1.22 11.59 -3.66
C ASP A 146 0.21 12.76 -3.54
N ILE A 147 -0.75 12.63 -2.62
CA ILE A 147 -1.87 13.58 -2.48
C ILE A 147 -1.44 14.87 -1.75
N ARG A 148 -1.69 16.03 -2.37
CA ARG A 148 -1.45 17.37 -1.82
C ARG A 148 -2.69 17.97 -1.15
N ASP A 149 -3.89 17.63 -1.61
CA ASP A 149 -5.14 18.06 -0.98
C ASP A 149 -6.26 17.03 -1.20
N TYR A 150 -6.65 16.34 -0.12
CA TYR A 150 -7.71 15.32 -0.13
C TYR A 150 -9.11 15.87 -0.45
N HIS A 151 -9.31 17.18 -0.42
CA HIS A 151 -10.61 17.83 -0.67
C HIS A 151 -10.69 18.51 -2.03
N LYS A 152 -9.69 18.33 -2.90
CA LYS A 152 -9.68 18.87 -4.26
C LYS A 152 -9.47 17.77 -5.29
N ILE A 153 -10.05 17.97 -6.46
CA ILE A 153 -9.79 17.15 -7.65
C ILE A 153 -8.54 17.67 -8.35
N MET A 154 -7.72 16.75 -8.89
CA MET A 154 -6.56 17.07 -9.70
C MET A 154 -6.95 17.90 -10.91
N THR A 155 -6.22 18.99 -11.16
CA THR A 155 -6.55 19.95 -12.23
C THR A 155 -6.59 19.28 -13.61
N GLU A 156 -5.70 18.31 -13.87
CA GLU A 156 -5.67 17.55 -15.13
C GLU A 156 -6.91 16.66 -15.33
N PHE A 157 -7.58 16.24 -14.25
CA PHE A 157 -8.77 15.38 -14.34
C PHE A 157 -10.09 16.17 -14.37
N GLY A 158 -10.09 17.42 -13.90
CA GLY A 158 -11.24 18.30 -13.95
C GLY A 158 -11.46 19.08 -12.65
N ARG A 159 -12.73 19.42 -12.39
CA ARG A 159 -13.16 20.20 -11.21
C ARG A 159 -14.04 19.36 -10.29
N MET A 160 -14.27 19.85 -9.08
CA MET A 160 -15.19 19.20 -8.14
C MET A 160 -16.59 19.02 -8.74
N ASP A 161 -17.08 19.98 -9.53
CA ASP A 161 -18.38 19.86 -10.21
C ASP A 161 -18.42 18.69 -11.20
N ASP A 162 -17.30 18.38 -11.87
CA ASP A 162 -17.19 17.23 -12.78
C ASP A 162 -17.21 15.91 -11.98
N PHE A 163 -16.59 15.88 -10.80
CA PHE A 163 -16.69 14.73 -9.87
C PHE A 163 -18.12 14.52 -9.36
N ASP A 164 -18.79 15.60 -8.95
CA ASP A 164 -20.18 15.54 -8.51
C ASP A 164 -21.10 15.05 -9.64
N GLN A 165 -20.82 15.47 -10.88
CA GLN A 165 -21.53 14.95 -12.05
C GLN A 165 -21.24 13.46 -12.26
N LEU A 166 -19.99 13.03 -12.22
CA LEU A 166 -19.62 11.62 -12.34
C LEU A 166 -20.35 10.77 -11.30
N LEU A 167 -20.35 11.19 -10.03
CA LEU A 167 -21.03 10.49 -8.95
C LEU A 167 -22.54 10.36 -9.21
N ARG A 168 -23.20 11.46 -9.63
CA ARG A 168 -24.62 11.44 -9.99
C ARG A 168 -24.91 10.48 -11.15
N GLU A 169 -24.11 10.55 -12.21
CA GLU A 169 -24.32 9.76 -13.44
C GLU A 169 -24.03 8.26 -13.24
N VAL A 170 -23.05 7.91 -12.39
CA VAL A 170 -22.78 6.53 -11.96
C VAL A 170 -23.99 5.97 -11.20
N HIS A 171 -24.50 6.72 -10.23
CA HIS A 171 -25.66 6.30 -9.45
C HIS A 171 -26.95 6.24 -10.28
N ALA A 172 -27.14 7.15 -11.25
CA ALA A 172 -28.29 7.14 -12.15
C ALA A 172 -28.37 5.84 -12.99
N ARG A 173 -27.24 5.17 -13.22
CA ARG A 173 -27.13 3.88 -13.90
C ARG A 173 -27.18 2.67 -12.96
N GLY A 174 -27.44 2.92 -11.68
CA GLY A 174 -27.48 1.89 -10.64
C GLY A 174 -26.11 1.28 -10.32
N MET A 175 -25.01 1.91 -10.75
CA MET A 175 -23.66 1.50 -10.40
C MET A 175 -23.20 2.18 -9.11
N LYS A 176 -22.16 1.66 -8.45
CA LYS A 176 -21.49 2.28 -7.29
C LYS A 176 -20.16 2.91 -7.69
N LEU A 177 -19.72 3.91 -6.93
CA LEU A 177 -18.39 4.51 -7.08
C LEU A 177 -17.60 4.32 -5.79
N ILE A 178 -16.36 3.88 -5.93
CA ILE A 178 -15.39 3.74 -4.84
C ILE A 178 -14.17 4.59 -5.16
N MET A 179 -13.77 5.36 -4.17
CA MET A 179 -12.57 6.18 -4.22
C MET A 179 -11.39 5.39 -3.66
N ASP A 180 -10.25 5.43 -4.33
CA ASP A 180 -8.99 5.04 -3.72
C ASP A 180 -8.68 6.01 -2.56
N LEU A 181 -8.26 5.48 -1.40
CA LEU A 181 -8.00 6.26 -0.19
C LEU A 181 -6.58 5.97 0.28
N VAL A 182 -5.66 6.86 -0.10
CA VAL A 182 -4.23 6.72 0.18
C VAL A 182 -3.90 7.53 1.43
N ILE A 183 -3.80 6.84 2.57
CA ILE A 183 -3.68 7.47 3.90
C ILE A 183 -2.48 6.96 4.70
N ASN A 184 -1.60 6.18 4.08
CA ASN A 184 -0.30 5.87 4.66
C ASN A 184 0.60 7.11 4.66
N HIS A 185 0.56 7.91 3.60
CA HIS A 185 1.43 9.06 3.38
C HIS A 185 0.66 10.19 2.68
N THR A 186 1.22 11.39 2.72
CA THR A 186 0.79 12.54 1.89
C THR A 186 1.93 12.99 0.99
N SER A 187 1.63 13.84 0.01
CA SER A 187 2.67 14.62 -0.68
C SER A 187 3.48 15.46 0.32
N ASP A 188 4.75 15.68 0.05
CA ASP A 188 5.59 16.69 0.70
C ASP A 188 5.11 18.12 0.42
N GLU A 189 4.23 18.34 -0.55
CA GLU A 189 3.56 19.63 -0.76
C GLU A 189 2.26 19.78 0.06
N HIS A 190 1.83 18.74 0.78
CA HIS A 190 0.59 18.76 1.57
C HIS A 190 0.66 19.79 2.72
N GLU A 191 -0.44 20.51 2.97
CA GLU A 191 -0.51 21.57 4.01
C GLU A 191 -0.03 21.07 5.37
N TRP A 192 -0.43 19.86 5.76
CA TRP A 192 -0.01 19.24 7.02
C TRP A 192 1.51 19.07 7.11
N PHE A 193 2.19 18.63 6.04
CA PHE A 193 3.64 18.45 6.06
C PHE A 193 4.36 19.79 6.10
N GLN A 194 3.90 20.75 5.30
CA GLN A 194 4.43 22.11 5.31
C GLN A 194 4.31 22.76 6.71
N LYS A 195 3.16 22.57 7.39
CA LYS A 195 2.99 23.00 8.79
C LYS A 195 3.82 22.20 9.78
N ALA A 196 4.02 20.90 9.57
CA ALA A 196 4.87 20.09 10.43
C ALA A 196 6.35 20.51 10.38
N LEU A 197 6.79 21.09 9.26
CA LEU A 197 8.12 21.69 9.11
C LEU A 197 8.19 23.10 9.72
N ALA A 198 7.22 23.96 9.40
CA ALA A 198 7.22 25.36 9.81
C ALA A 198 6.87 25.58 11.30
N GLU A 199 6.02 24.71 11.85
CA GLU A 199 5.47 24.83 13.21
C GLU A 199 5.60 23.49 13.98
N PRO A 200 6.82 23.06 14.37
CA PRO A 200 7.04 21.75 15.00
C PRO A 200 6.32 21.55 16.35
N ASP A 201 6.02 22.64 17.06
CA ASP A 201 5.31 22.60 18.34
C ASP A 201 3.77 22.65 18.16
N SER A 202 3.27 22.77 16.93
CA SER A 202 1.85 22.72 16.62
C SER A 202 1.32 21.28 16.64
N LYS A 203 -0.01 21.12 16.53
CA LYS A 203 -0.63 19.79 16.36
C LYS A 203 -0.07 19.02 15.15
N TYR A 204 0.42 19.71 14.12
CA TYR A 204 0.95 19.09 12.90
C TYR A 204 2.37 18.54 13.08
N GLY A 205 3.13 19.02 14.08
CA GLY A 205 4.53 18.63 14.28
C GLY A 205 4.74 17.12 14.52
N SER A 206 3.69 16.42 14.98
CA SER A 206 3.66 14.98 15.21
C SER A 206 2.80 14.21 14.20
N TYR A 207 2.33 14.83 13.12
CA TYR A 207 1.57 14.15 12.06
C TYR A 207 2.46 13.23 11.20
N TYR A 208 3.77 13.40 11.24
CA TYR A 208 4.74 12.61 10.47
C TYR A 208 5.83 12.04 11.37
N LEU A 209 6.55 11.05 10.86
CA LEU A 209 7.54 10.29 11.60
C LEU A 209 8.94 10.93 11.46
N PHE A 210 9.23 11.91 12.32
CA PHE A 210 10.58 12.51 12.42
C PHE A 210 11.47 11.76 13.42
N ARG A 211 12.77 11.62 13.11
CA ARG A 211 13.78 10.97 13.95
C ARG A 211 15.13 11.68 13.83
N ASP A 212 15.89 11.71 14.92
CA ASP A 212 17.24 12.28 14.91
C ASP A 212 18.23 11.40 14.12
N THR A 213 18.09 10.07 14.27
CA THR A 213 18.93 9.08 13.59
C THR A 213 18.06 8.12 12.79
N PRO A 214 18.29 7.97 11.48
CA PRO A 214 17.54 7.02 10.66
C PRO A 214 18.00 5.59 10.96
N ASN A 215 17.10 4.62 10.77
CA ASN A 215 17.46 3.21 10.78
C ASN A 215 17.87 2.76 9.36
N ASN A 216 18.07 1.46 9.16
CA ASN A 216 18.49 0.88 7.88
C ASN A 216 17.33 0.53 6.92
N TRP A 217 16.14 1.13 7.10
CA TRP A 217 15.00 0.86 6.23
C TRP A 217 15.23 1.38 4.81
N THR A 218 14.72 0.61 3.86
CA THR A 218 14.82 0.89 2.42
C THR A 218 13.44 1.23 1.88
N SER A 219 13.35 2.28 1.07
CA SER A 219 12.11 2.65 0.36
C SER A 219 11.72 1.55 -0.65
N LEU A 220 10.42 1.35 -0.84
CA LEU A 220 9.87 0.48 -1.88
C LEU A 220 10.23 0.97 -3.30
N PHE A 221 10.51 2.27 -3.46
CA PHE A 221 10.96 2.88 -4.73
C PHE A 221 12.48 2.99 -4.83
N GLY A 222 13.19 2.41 -3.85
CA GLY A 222 14.65 2.28 -3.84
C GLY A 222 15.37 3.36 -3.03
N GLY A 223 16.55 3.00 -2.51
CA GLY A 223 17.34 3.87 -1.64
C GLY A 223 16.86 3.87 -0.19
N SER A 224 17.41 4.79 0.61
CA SER A 224 16.99 5.01 2.01
C SER A 224 15.49 5.34 2.09
N ALA A 225 14.80 4.86 3.13
CA ALA A 225 13.44 5.28 3.47
C ALA A 225 13.40 6.57 4.32
N TRP A 226 14.53 7.27 4.46
CA TRP A 226 14.66 8.45 5.29
C TRP A 226 15.23 9.62 4.50
N ASN A 227 14.49 10.73 4.48
CA ASN A 227 14.92 12.01 3.94
C ASN A 227 15.41 12.91 5.07
N TYR A 228 16.55 13.57 4.88
CA TYR A 228 17.01 14.59 5.81
C TYR A 228 16.23 15.89 5.59
N CYS A 229 15.67 16.46 6.67
CA CYS A 229 14.92 17.72 6.69
C CYS A 229 15.74 18.80 7.43
N PRO A 230 16.41 19.71 6.70
CA PRO A 230 17.24 20.76 7.28
C PRO A 230 16.50 21.69 8.25
N GLU A 231 15.21 21.96 7.99
CA GLU A 231 14.35 22.86 8.77
C GLU A 231 14.19 22.40 10.21
N ARG A 232 14.24 21.07 10.42
CA ARG A 232 14.10 20.45 11.74
C ARG A 232 15.39 19.79 12.24
N ASN A 233 16.43 19.73 11.42
CA ASN A 233 17.66 18.98 11.70
C ASN A 233 17.37 17.51 12.09
N GLN A 234 16.42 16.89 11.39
CA GLN A 234 15.93 15.54 11.62
C GLN A 234 15.72 14.80 10.30
N TYR A 235 15.54 13.49 10.35
CA TYR A 235 15.12 12.68 9.22
C TYR A 235 13.62 12.40 9.29
N VAL A 236 12.94 12.42 8.14
CA VAL A 236 11.52 12.04 8.03
C VAL A 236 11.37 10.76 7.21
N LEU A 237 10.44 9.90 7.63
CA LEU A 237 10.16 8.64 6.97
C LEU A 237 9.41 8.85 5.64
N HIS A 238 9.83 8.12 4.62
CA HIS A 238 9.11 7.89 3.38
C HIS A 238 9.30 6.42 2.93
N LEU A 239 8.25 5.61 3.00
CA LEU A 239 8.31 4.21 2.57
C LEU A 239 8.20 4.07 1.05
N PHE A 240 7.67 5.08 0.37
CA PHE A 240 7.50 5.12 -1.08
C PHE A 240 8.44 6.17 -1.70
N SER A 241 7.96 7.01 -2.63
CA SER A 241 8.75 8.11 -3.17
C SER A 241 9.26 9.03 -2.07
N LYS A 242 10.36 9.73 -2.35
CA LYS A 242 10.88 10.79 -1.47
C LYS A 242 9.86 11.91 -1.21
N LYS A 243 8.87 12.07 -2.08
CA LYS A 243 7.78 13.04 -1.91
C LYS A 243 6.54 12.48 -1.21
N GLN A 244 6.54 11.21 -0.81
CA GLN A 244 5.43 10.57 -0.12
C GLN A 244 5.80 10.38 1.35
N ILE A 245 5.46 11.36 2.19
CA ILE A 245 5.86 11.40 3.60
C ILE A 245 4.85 10.66 4.46
N ASP A 246 5.32 9.65 5.19
CA ASP A 246 4.49 8.74 5.98
C ASP A 246 3.83 9.46 7.18
N LEU A 247 2.51 9.30 7.27
CA LEU A 247 1.70 9.76 8.38
C LEU A 247 1.96 8.92 9.64
N ASN A 248 1.99 9.58 10.78
CA ASN A 248 2.13 8.96 12.07
C ASN A 248 0.76 8.52 12.62
N TRP A 249 0.41 7.26 12.38
CA TRP A 249 -0.85 6.67 12.85
C TRP A 249 -0.95 6.43 14.36
N GLU A 250 0.13 6.63 15.12
CA GLU A 250 0.07 6.65 16.60
C GLU A 250 -0.53 7.95 17.15
N ASN A 251 -0.66 8.98 16.29
CA ASN A 251 -1.27 10.27 16.63
C ASN A 251 -2.80 10.19 16.40
N PRO A 252 -3.64 10.31 17.46
CA PRO A 252 -5.09 10.07 17.40
C PRO A 252 -5.91 11.17 16.70
#